data_AF-A0A0G0Q6G6-F1
#
_entry.id   AF-A0A0G0Q6G6-F1
#
_cell.length_a   1.000
_cell.length_b   1.000
_cell.length_c   1.000
_cell.angle_alpha   90.00
_cell.angle_beta   90.00
_cell.angle_gamma   90.00
#
_symmetry.space_group_name_H-M   'P 1'
#
loop_
_entity.id
_entity.type
_entity.pdbx_description
1 polymer ?
#
loop_
_entity_poly.entity_id
_entity_poly.type
_entity_poly.pdbx_seq_one_letter_code
_entity_poly.pdbx_strand_id
1 'polypeptide(L)' 'MENLSPYTVVTVVRMSNDCEKISNNDLTVVVQTNGLEKVKTLKDDFLIVSEKFVVGVLES' A
#
# COMPACT_ATOMS: atom_id res chain seq x y z
N MET A 1 -11.24 -23.46 5.50
CA MET A 1 -11.08 -22.00 5.59
C MET A 1 -10.11 -21.59 4.51
N GLU A 2 -10.56 -20.82 3.51
CA GLU A 2 -9.65 -20.20 2.55
C GLU A 2 -8.89 -19.09 3.28
N ASN A 3 -7.56 -19.25 3.36
CA ASN A 3 -6.67 -18.29 3.98
C ASN A 3 -6.51 -17.14 2.98
N LEU A 4 -7.31 -16.08 3.15
CA LEU A 4 -7.16 -14.84 2.37
C LEU A 4 -5.71 -14.37 2.52
N SER A 5 -5.02 -14.20 1.39
CA SER A 5 -3.63 -13.77 1.36
C SER A 5 -3.45 -12.54 2.24
N PRO A 6 -2.48 -12.51 3.18
CA PRO A 6 -2.28 -11.40 4.12
C PRO A 6 -1.68 -10.15 3.44
N TYR A 7 -1.84 -10.05 2.12
CA TYR A 7 -1.20 -9.07 1.26
C TYR A 7 -2.26 -8.38 0.41
N THR A 8 -2.13 -7.07 0.27
CA THR A 8 -2.94 -6.26 -0.64
C THR A 8 -2.01 -5.61 -1.65
N VAL A 9 -2.41 -5.62 -2.92
CA VAL A 9 -1.70 -4.86 -3.96
C VAL A 9 -2.31 -3.47 -4.05
N VAL A 10 -1.48 -2.44 -4.01
CA VAL A 10 -1.89 -1.04 -4.07
C VAL A 10 -1.02 -0.26 -5.03
N THR A 11 -1.61 0.72 -5.70
CA THR A 11 -0.87 1.70 -6.50
C THR A 11 -0.53 2.90 -5.62
N VAL A 12 0.73 3.31 -5.65
CA VAL A 12 1.21 4.45 -4.87
C VAL A 12 0.74 5.74 -5.54
N VAL A 13 -0.27 6.37 -4.96
CA VAL A 13 -0.78 7.66 -5.48
C VAL A 13 0.11 8.82 -5.03
N ARG A 14 0.67 8.72 -3.82
CA ARG A 14 1.56 9.73 -3.25
C ARG A 14 2.41 9.14 -2.13
N MET A 15 3.68 9.53 -2.07
CA MET A 15 4.58 9.21 -0.95
C MET A 15 4.99 10.46 -0.15
N SER A 16 5.39 10.25 1.11
CA SER A 16 6.08 11.26 1.90
C SER A 16 7.50 11.47 1.39
N ASN A 17 8.09 12.65 1.65
CA ASN A 17 9.45 12.97 1.19
C ASN A 17 10.53 12.07 1.79
N ASP A 18 10.27 11.47 2.95
CA ASP A 18 11.20 10.58 3.65
C ASP A 18 11.16 9.13 3.11
N CYS A 19 10.31 8.85 2.11
CA CYS A 19 10.17 7.54 1.49
C CYS A 19 11.18 7.43 0.33
N GLU A 20 12.20 6.59 0.48
CA GLU A 20 13.32 6.53 -0.48
C GLU A 20 13.22 5.38 -1.48
N LYS A 21 12.47 4.31 -1.15
CA LYS A 21 12.51 3.04 -1.91
C LYS A 21 11.33 2.82 -2.84
N ILE A 22 10.39 3.76 -2.86
CA ILE A 22 9.10 3.63 -3.55
C ILE A 22 8.87 4.95 -4.30
N SER A 23 8.35 4.85 -5.52
CA SER A 23 8.00 5.98 -6.36
C SER A 23 6.48 6.13 -6.52
N ASN A 24 6.05 7.33 -6.89
CA ASN A 24 4.67 7.54 -7.30
C ASN A 24 4.36 6.70 -8.55
N ASN A 25 3.17 6.14 -8.59
CA ASN A 25 2.65 5.18 -9.58
C ASN A 25 3.23 3.76 -9.49
N ASP A 26 4.12 3.47 -8.55
CA ASP A 26 4.58 2.10 -8.32
C ASP A 26 3.40 1.21 -7.91
N LEU A 27 3.38 0.00 -8.45
CA LEU A 27 2.49 -1.05 -8.00
C LEU A 27 3.20 -1.80 -6.87
N THR A 28 2.63 -1.79 -5.67
CA THR A 28 3.31 -2.30 -4.47
C THR A 28 2.47 -3.33 -3.74
N VAL A 29 3.15 -4.27 -3.07
CA VAL A 29 2.52 -5.27 -2.21
C VAL A 29 2.69 -4.84 -0.77
N VAL A 30 1.59 -4.70 -0.04
CA VAL A 30 1.59 -4.33 1.38
C VAL A 30 1.01 -5.44 2.25
N VAL A 31 1.55 -5.61 3.46
CA VAL A 31 0.99 -6.55 4.45
C VAL A 31 -0.26 -5.95 5.06
N GLN A 32 -1.36 -6.70 5.02
CA GLN A 32 -2.61 -6.30 5.63
C GLN A 32 -2.53 -6.48 7.16
N THR A 33 -2.22 -5.40 7.88
CA THR A 33 -2.15 -5.37 9.35
C THR A 33 -3.13 -4.36 9.94
N ASN A 34 -3.39 -4.47 11.24
CA ASN A 34 -4.21 -3.51 11.98
C ASN A 34 -3.64 -2.08 12.01
N GLY A 35 -2.40 -1.86 11.53
CA GLY A 35 -1.75 -0.55 11.44
C GLY A 35 -2.03 0.20 10.14
N LEU A 36 -2.88 -0.33 9.25
CA LEU A 36 -3.27 0.33 8.01
C LEU A 36 -4.50 1.22 8.23
N GLU A 37 -4.41 2.47 7.81
CA GLU A 37 -5.54 3.40 7.88
C GLU A 37 -6.24 3.47 6.52
N LYS A 38 -7.55 3.23 6.50
CA LYS A 38 -8.38 3.35 5.30
C LYS A 38 -9.09 4.69 5.30
N VAL A 39 -8.84 5.50 4.28
CA VAL A 39 -9.49 6.79 4.08
C VAL A 39 -10.46 6.67 2.92
N LYS A 40 -11.76 6.71 3.23
CA LYS A 40 -12.81 6.71 2.21
C LYS A 40 -13.10 8.14 1.80
N THR A 41 -12.98 8.43 0.52
CA THR A 41 -13.49 9.68 -0.06
C THR A 41 -14.78 9.40 -0.83
N LEU A 42 -15.46 10.45 -1.29
CA LEU A 42 -16.69 10.32 -2.09
C LEU A 42 -16.49 9.59 -3.42
N LYS A 43 -15.24 9.46 -3.90
CA LYS A 43 -14.89 8.89 -5.20
C LYS A 43 -14.04 7.63 -5.10
N ASP A 44 -13.10 7.61 -4.16
CA ASP A 44 -12.07 6.57 -4.07
C ASP A 44 -11.78 6.16 -2.62
N ASP A 45 -11.38 4.89 -2.46
CA ASP A 45 -10.88 4.34 -1.20
C ASP A 45 -9.34 4.39 -1.21
N PHE A 46 -8.75 5.16 -0.30
CA PHE A 46 -7.31 5.26 -0.13
C PHE A 46 -6.84 4.44 1.07
N LEU A 47 -5.62 3.93 0.96
CA LEU A 47 -4.91 3.27 2.05
C LEU A 47 -3.69 4.10 2.42
N ILE A 48 -3.64 4.58 3.66
CA ILE A 48 -2.44 5.18 4.24
C ILE A 48 -1.66 4.07 4.92
N VAL A 49 -0.42 3.90 4.47
CA VAL A 49 0.47 2.82 4.89
C VAL A 49 1.87 3.38 5.13
N SER A 50 2.53 2.89 6.18
CA SER A 50 3.94 3.17 6.40
C SER A 50 4.80 2.28 5.50
N GLU A 51 5.88 2.84 4.94
CA GLU A 51 6.85 2.12 4.08
C GLU A 51 7.32 0.78 4.67
N LYS A 52 7.40 0.66 6.00
CA LYS A 52 7.80 -0.58 6.69
C LYS A 52 6.87 -1.79 6.44
N PHE A 53 5.64 -1.54 5.99
CA PHE A 53 4.66 -2.59 5.68
C PHE A 53 4.64 -2.94 4.18
N VAL A 54 5.46 -2.27 3.37
CA VAL A 54 5.64 -2.58 1.96
C VAL A 54 6.61 -3.75 1.87
N VAL A 55 6.16 -4.83 1.23
CA VAL A 55 6.93 -6.06 1.03
C VAL A 55 7.82 -5.94 -0.19
N GLY A 56 7.33 -5.25 -1.22
CA GLY A 56 8.07 -5.04 -2.46
C GLY A 56 7.27 -4.23 -3.47
N VAL A 57 8.00 -3.77 -4.48
CA VAL A 57 7.46 -3.13 -5.69
C VAL A 57 7.35 -4.20 -6.78
N LEU A 58 6.20 -4.26 -7.45
CA LEU A 58 5.97 -5.08 -8.63
C LEU A 58 6.40 -4.29 -9.85
N GLU A 59 7.60 -4.59 -10.34
CA GLU A 59 8.09 -4.12 -11.63
C GLU A 59 7.50 -4.99 -12.75
N SER A 60 7.22 -4.41 -13.92
CA SER A 60 6.88 -5.17 -15.14
C SER A 60 8.10 -5.84 -15.76
#